data_AF-A0A396J3H6-F1
#
_entry.id   AF-A0A396J3H6-F1
#
_cell.length_a   1.000
_cell.length_b   1.000
_cell.length_c   1.000
_cell.angle_alpha   90.00
_cell.angle_beta   90.00
_cell.angle_gamma   90.00
#
_symmetry.space_group_name_H-M   'P 1'
#
loop_
_entity.id
_entity.type
_entity.pdbx_description
1 polymer ?
#
loop_
_entity_poly.entity_id
_entity_poly.type
_entity_poly.pdbx_seq_one_letter_code
_entity_poly.pdbx_strand_id
1 'polypeptide(L)' 'MQRAVVIIKGPGLGRDAALRAIARSGILLRFIRDVTQAIS' A
#
# COMPACT_ATOMS: atom_id res chain seq x y z
N MET A 1 -6.84 9.24 15.78
CA MET A 1 -6.73 8.59 14.46
C MET A 1 -5.39 8.94 13.84
N GLN A 2 -4.65 7.95 13.34
CA GLN A 2 -3.39 8.18 12.62
C GLN A 2 -3.64 8.33 11.12
N ARG A 3 -2.79 9.12 10.45
CA ARG A 3 -2.81 9.31 9.00
C ARG A 3 -1.50 8.84 8.39
N ALA A 4 -1.58 8.13 7.27
CA ALA A 4 -0.40 7.61 6.59
C ALA A 4 -0.46 7.81 5.07
N VAL A 5 0.73 7.91 4.48
CA VAL A 5 0.97 7.71 3.05
C VAL A 5 1.57 6.32 2.89
N VAL A 6 1.04 5.54 1.95
CA VAL A 6 1.52 4.18 1.67
C VAL A 6 2.20 4.16 0.31
N ILE A 7 3.42 3.64 0.26
CA ILE A 7 4.19 3.44 -0.97
C ILE A 7 4.34 1.93 -1.19
N ILE A 8 3.90 1.43 -2.34
CA ILE A 8 4.04 0.02 -2.72
C ILE A 8 5.16 -0.11 -3.74
N LYS A 9 6.08 -1.07 -3.52
CA LYS A 9 7.20 -1.37 -4.42
C LYS A 9 7.09 -2.79 -4.96
N GLY A 10 7.08 -2.92 -6.29
CA GLY A 10 7.18 -4.20 -7.00
C GLY A 10 5.87 -5.02 -7.01
N PRO A 11 5.78 -6.03 -7.90
CA PRO A 11 4.60 -6.87 -8.08
C PRO A 11 4.49 -8.01 -7.04
N GLY A 12 5.00 -7.82 -5.81
CA GLY A 12 5.10 -8.90 -4.82
C GLY A 12 3.75 -9.52 -4.43
N LEU A 13 3.73 -10.84 -4.22
CA LEU A 13 2.54 -11.64 -3.86
C LEU A 13 1.80 -11.11 -2.62
N GLY A 14 2.50 -10.42 -1.71
CA GLY A 14 1.93 -9.86 -0.49
C GLY A 14 1.15 -8.56 -0.66
N ARG A 15 1.09 -7.98 -1.87
CA ARG A 15 0.48 -6.66 -2.11
C ARG A 15 -0.95 -6.56 -1.59
N ASP A 16 -1.81 -7.49 -2.03
CA ASP A 16 -3.23 -7.43 -1.71
C ASP A 16 -3.50 -7.74 -0.23
N ALA A 17 -2.70 -8.65 0.35
CA ALA A 17 -2.76 -8.95 1.77
C ALA A 17 -2.37 -7.73 2.62
N ALA A 18 -1.30 -7.03 2.25
CA ALA A 18 -0.85 -5.82 2.92
C ALA A 18 -1.90 -4.69 2.82
N LEU A 19 -2.46 -4.47 1.63
CA LEU A 19 -3.54 -3.49 1.41
C LEU A 19 -4.75 -3.78 2.30
N ARG A 20 -5.19 -5.04 2.36
CA ARG A 20 -6.30 -5.47 3.21
C ARG A 20 -5.98 -5.28 4.70
N ALA A 21 -4.76 -5.56 5.14
CA ALA A 21 -4.35 -5.37 6.53
C ALA A 21 -4.37 -3.88 6.91
N ILE A 22 -3.85 -3.01 6.04
CA ILE A 22 -3.86 -1.56 6.23
C ILE A 22 -5.31 -1.04 6.29
N ALA A 23 -6.20 -1.48 5.40
CA ALA A 23 -7.61 -1.08 5.40
C ALA A 23 -8.32 -1.43 6.72
N ARG A 24 -7.93 -2.52 7.39
CA ARG A 24 -8.50 -2.95 8.68
C ARG A 24 -7.83 -2.29 9.90
N SER A 25 -6.73 -1.56 9.72
CA SER A 25 -5.93 -1.01 10.82
C SER A 25 -6.55 0.22 11.50
N GLY A 26 -7.60 0.82 10.93
CA GLY A 26 -8.16 2.08 11.43
C GLY A 26 -7.29 3.31 11.13
N ILE A 27 -6.22 3.16 10.34
CA ILE A 27 -5.41 4.26 9.82
C ILE A 27 -6.16 4.94 8.66
N LEU A 28 -6.25 6.27 8.71
CA LEU A 28 -6.81 7.06 7.61
C LEU A 28 -5.73 7.27 6.54
N LEU A 29 -5.91 6.65 5.37
CA LEU A 29 -4.99 6.80 4.26
C LEU A 29 -5.18 8.13 3.55
N ARG A 30 -4.09 8.88 3.34
CA ARG A 30 -4.11 10.10 2.52
C ARG A 30 -4.06 9.77 1.04
N PHE A 31 -3.18 8.85 0.65
CA PHE A 31 -3.13 8.22 -0.67
C PHE A 31 -2.25 6.98 -0.63
N ILE A 32 -2.41 6.11 -1.63
CA ILE A 32 -1.52 4.99 -1.93
C ILE A 32 -0.81 5.32 -3.23
N ARG A 33 0.52 5.23 -3.26
CA ARG A 33 1.31 5.34 -4.50
C ARG A 33 1.95 3.99 -4.80
N ASP A 34 1.64 3.47 -5.97
CA ASP A 34 2.38 2.36 -6.54
C ASP A 34 3.58 2.89 -7.30
N VAL A 35 4.79 2.44 -6.95
CA VAL A 35 6.03 2.79 -7.64
C VAL A 35 6.69 1.56 -8.26
N THR A 36 5.92 0.51 -8.53
CA THR A 36 6.39 -0.64 -9.32
C THR A 36 6.89 -0.15 -10.67
N GLN A 37 8.20 -0.22 -10.89
CA GLN A 37 8.78 0.01 -12.20
C GLN A 37 8.44 -1.19 -13.09
N ALA A 38 7.89 -0.93 -14.27
CA ALA A 38 7.83 -1.94 -15.31
C ALA A 38 9.28 -2.24 -15.71
N ILE A 39 9.78 -3.42 -15.36
CA ILE A 39 11.00 -3.94 -15.96
C ILE A 39 10.57 -4.36 -17.37
N SER A 40 10.93 -3.53 -18.36
CA SER A 40 10.92 -3.92 -19.78
C SER A 40 12.20 -4.66 -20.11
#